data_AF-A0A7J6MSI6-F1
#
_entry.id   AF-A0A7J6MSI6-F1
#
_cell.length_a   1.000
_cell.length_b   1.000
_cell.length_c   1.000
_cell.angle_alpha   90.00
_cell.angle_beta   90.00
_cell.angle_gamma   90.00
#
_symmetry.space_group_name_H-M   'P 1'
#
loop_
_entity.id
_entity.type
_entity.pdbx_description
1 polymer ?
#
loop_
_entity_poly.entity_id
_entity_poly.type
_entity_poly.pdbx_seq_one_letter_code
_entity_poly.pdbx_strand_id
1 'polypeptide(L)'
;MKPCHSVNMANMGGLVDLVASIRRIPGYQVIIVTSAAVGFGCLKLNLATRPSSNQLALKQAVAAAGQSHLIRLYEDLFNAYNLKVAQILLSRSDFSAKDRFVNFRNAMNELLNMGVIPIINENDCICVDELRFGDNDTLSALVAVSCNADKLFLLTDVDCLYDKNPHEFPDAKPIRELSSIELAKLDVDVAGDSEWGTGGMATKLVAARTAVAAGIECILTHGAKPDKVLHYLETGSEDELMTVFRVSPDDMQFAVSKMTWRRRWMLALKTRGSITLDAGAADAIRKKKSLFAAGITNVSGSFHRDDCVSLIEGATGEEIARALVNLRDVEVKKIMGRRSAEYHDILGYVVSPEVAFRDNIILTTGALAVLDSEPDYSDHASTPEPSGEESR
;
A
#
# COMPACT_ATOMS: atom_id res chain seq x y z
N MET A 1 -7.04 15.64 -24.64
CA MET A 1 -6.28 16.06 -23.43
C MET A 1 -7.28 16.55 -22.40
N LYS A 2 -7.24 16.08 -21.15
CA LYS A 2 -8.13 16.58 -20.09
C LYS A 2 -7.69 18.01 -19.72
N PRO A 3 -8.61 18.99 -19.59
CA PRO A 3 -8.27 20.33 -19.12
C PRO A 3 -7.61 20.25 -17.74
N CYS A 4 -6.75 21.21 -17.41
CA CYS A 4 -6.23 21.35 -16.05
C CYS A 4 -7.41 21.70 -15.13
N HIS A 5 -8.03 20.69 -14.51
CA HIS A 5 -9.03 20.91 -13.48
C HIS A 5 -8.40 21.78 -12.38
N SER A 6 -9.06 22.88 -12.05
CA SER A 6 -8.69 23.73 -10.93
C SER A 6 -8.73 22.91 -9.65
N VAL A 7 -7.76 23.12 -8.78
CA VAL A 7 -7.78 22.52 -7.44
C VAL A 7 -8.99 23.09 -6.71
N ASN A 8 -9.83 22.22 -6.15
CA ASN A 8 -10.98 22.65 -5.37
C ASN A 8 -10.51 23.14 -3.98
N MET A 9 -10.32 24.44 -3.87
CA MET A 9 -9.87 25.11 -2.64
C MET A 9 -10.87 24.92 -1.48
N ALA A 10 -12.16 24.80 -1.75
CA ALA A 10 -13.17 24.60 -0.72
C ALA A 10 -13.00 23.23 -0.04
N ASN A 11 -12.73 22.18 -0.82
CA ASN A 11 -12.48 20.85 -0.26
C ASN A 11 -11.19 20.82 0.57
N MET A 12 -10.14 21.53 0.13
CA MET A 12 -8.89 21.64 0.89
C MET A 12 -9.09 22.39 2.21
N GLY A 13 -9.85 23.49 2.20
CA GLY A 13 -10.24 24.20 3.42
C GLY A 13 -11.04 23.30 4.37
N GLY A 14 -12.05 22.59 3.86
CA GLY A 14 -12.83 21.64 4.66
C GLY A 14 -12.00 20.52 5.28
N LEU A 15 -10.97 20.03 4.58
CA LEU A 15 -10.02 19.07 5.13
C LEU A 15 -9.17 19.68 6.26
N VAL A 16 -8.69 20.91 6.10
CA VAL A 16 -7.93 21.60 7.15
C VAL A 16 -8.80 21.83 8.38
N ASP A 17 -10.04 22.26 8.21
CA ASP A 17 -11.00 22.48 9.29
C ASP A 17 -11.31 21.17 10.05
N LEU A 18 -11.46 20.06 9.31
CA LEU A 18 -11.60 18.72 9.86
C LEU A 18 -10.40 18.35 10.73
N VAL A 19 -9.20 18.45 10.18
CA VAL A 19 -7.98 18.08 10.91
C VAL A 19 -7.79 18.97 12.14
N ALA A 20 -8.07 20.27 12.02
CA ALA A 20 -8.03 21.18 13.16
C ALA A 20 -9.03 20.79 14.25
N SER A 21 -10.22 20.32 13.87
CA SER A 21 -11.23 19.82 14.80
C SER A 21 -10.79 18.52 15.48
N ILE A 22 -10.24 17.55 14.73
CA ILE A 22 -9.69 16.30 15.28
C ILE A 22 -8.56 16.59 16.26
N ARG A 23 -7.67 17.54 15.96
CA ARG A 23 -6.54 17.89 16.83
C ARG A 23 -6.95 18.52 18.16
N ARG A 24 -8.21 18.96 18.32
CA ARG A 24 -8.77 19.39 19.60
C ARG A 24 -9.21 18.22 20.48
N ILE A 25 -9.40 17.03 19.90
CA ILE A 25 -9.75 15.82 20.64
C ILE A 25 -8.47 15.27 21.31
N PRO A 26 -8.43 15.12 22.64
CA PRO A 26 -7.25 14.62 23.33
C PRO A 26 -6.82 13.23 22.83
N GLY A 27 -5.52 13.04 22.62
CA GLY A 27 -4.93 11.76 22.21
C GLY A 27 -4.91 11.51 20.69
N TYR A 28 -5.62 12.29 19.89
CA TYR A 28 -5.63 12.11 18.43
C TYR A 28 -4.42 12.77 17.76
N GLN A 29 -3.71 11.98 16.97
CA GLN A 29 -2.64 12.42 16.07
C GLN A 29 -3.10 12.22 14.62
N VAL A 30 -2.71 13.13 13.72
CA VAL A 30 -3.18 13.12 12.32
C VAL A 30 -2.01 13.18 11.38
N ILE A 31 -2.03 12.31 10.37
CA ILE A 31 -1.12 12.33 9.21
C ILE A 31 -2.00 12.57 7.98
N ILE A 32 -1.56 13.44 7.08
CA ILE A 32 -2.24 13.69 5.81
C ILE A 32 -1.41 13.08 4.70
N VAL A 33 -2.04 12.22 3.89
CA VAL A 33 -1.49 11.80 2.60
C VAL A 33 -2.30 12.51 1.53
N THR A 34 -1.63 13.30 0.71
CA THR A 34 -2.29 14.23 -0.22
C THR A 34 -1.81 14.01 -1.64
N SER A 35 -2.56 14.51 -2.63
CA SER A 35 -2.23 14.45 -4.05
C SER A 35 -2.18 15.87 -4.64
N ALA A 36 -2.45 16.01 -5.95
CA ALA A 36 -2.61 17.29 -6.65
C ALA A 36 -1.34 18.12 -6.92
N ALA A 37 -0.13 17.63 -6.62
CA ALA A 37 1.11 18.32 -6.99
C ALA A 37 1.16 18.71 -8.48
N VAL A 38 0.84 17.79 -9.39
CA VAL A 38 0.74 18.09 -10.84
C VAL A 38 -0.32 19.16 -11.14
N GLY A 39 -1.47 19.13 -10.45
CA GLY A 39 -2.54 20.11 -10.64
C GLY A 39 -2.10 21.53 -10.26
N PHE A 40 -1.47 21.67 -9.09
CA PHE A 40 -0.86 22.93 -8.67
C PHE A 40 0.29 23.36 -9.58
N GLY A 41 1.03 22.40 -10.14
CA GLY A 41 2.11 22.65 -11.09
C GLY A 41 1.60 23.25 -12.39
N CYS A 42 0.53 22.67 -12.93
CA CYS A 42 -0.11 23.21 -14.12
C CYS A 42 -0.60 24.65 -13.91
N LEU A 43 -1.24 24.93 -12.76
CA LEU A 43 -1.67 26.27 -12.40
C LEU A 43 -0.48 27.23 -12.28
N LYS A 44 0.58 26.83 -11.59
CA LYS A 44 1.78 27.64 -11.37
C LYS A 44 2.54 27.96 -12.66
N LEU A 45 2.57 27.01 -13.61
CA LEU A 45 3.28 27.11 -14.87
C LEU A 45 2.39 27.59 -16.03
N ASN A 46 1.15 27.99 -15.77
CA ASN A 46 0.17 28.43 -16.77
C ASN A 46 -0.04 27.40 -17.90
N LEU A 47 -0.05 26.11 -17.57
CA LEU A 47 -0.30 25.04 -18.54
C LEU A 47 -1.81 24.89 -18.78
N ALA A 48 -2.22 24.99 -20.04
CA ALA A 48 -3.62 24.81 -20.45
C ALA A 48 -4.09 23.36 -20.30
N THR A 49 -3.19 22.40 -20.51
CA THR A 49 -3.50 20.96 -20.48
C THR A 49 -2.55 20.23 -19.54
N ARG A 50 -3.08 19.19 -18.90
CA ARG A 50 -2.28 18.33 -18.04
C ARG A 50 -1.31 17.49 -18.90
N PRO A 51 -0.05 17.32 -18.49
CA PRO A 51 0.88 16.43 -19.19
C PRO A 51 0.30 15.03 -19.37
N SER A 52 0.44 14.47 -20.57
CA SER A 52 0.00 13.12 -20.90
C SER A 52 0.83 12.06 -20.15
N SER A 53 0.31 10.85 -20.01
CA SER A 53 1.01 9.74 -19.34
C SER A 53 2.34 9.37 -19.99
N ASN A 54 2.46 9.53 -21.32
CA ASN A 54 3.69 9.30 -22.08
C ASN A 54 4.74 10.42 -21.95
N GLN A 55 4.44 11.52 -21.25
CA GLN A 55 5.35 12.64 -21.03
C GLN A 55 5.90 12.64 -19.61
N LEU A 56 6.55 11.54 -19.20
CA LEU A 56 7.03 11.34 -17.83
C LEU A 56 7.86 12.51 -17.32
N ALA A 57 8.93 12.89 -18.03
CA ALA A 57 9.82 13.98 -17.60
C ALA A 57 9.09 15.33 -17.42
N LEU A 58 8.14 15.66 -18.31
CA LEU A 58 7.32 16.86 -18.18
C LEU A 58 6.43 16.77 -16.94
N LYS A 59 5.79 15.62 -16.71
CA LYS A 59 4.94 15.40 -15.54
C LYS A 59 5.73 15.52 -14.24
N GLN A 60 6.94 14.96 -14.18
CA GLN A 60 7.85 15.07 -13.03
C GLN A 60 8.23 16.55 -12.77
N ALA A 61 8.59 17.30 -13.81
CA ALA A 61 8.92 18.72 -13.68
C ALA A 61 7.72 19.56 -13.21
N VAL A 62 6.52 19.29 -13.74
CA VAL A 62 5.29 19.95 -13.33
C VAL A 62 4.94 19.59 -11.88
N ALA A 63 5.08 18.33 -11.48
CA ALA A 63 4.85 17.89 -10.11
C ALA A 63 5.82 18.58 -9.13
N ALA A 64 7.11 18.65 -9.45
CA ALA A 64 8.09 19.36 -8.63
C ALA A 64 7.75 20.85 -8.46
N ALA A 65 7.37 21.52 -9.55
CA ALA A 65 6.94 22.91 -9.51
C ALA A 65 5.70 23.11 -8.61
N GLY A 66 4.72 22.21 -8.73
CA GLY A 66 3.46 22.27 -8.00
C GLY A 66 3.53 21.83 -6.54
N GLN A 67 4.41 20.88 -6.19
CA GLN A 67 4.58 20.40 -4.83
C GLN A 67 4.98 21.53 -3.87
N SER A 68 5.86 22.44 -4.31
CA SER A 68 6.23 23.63 -3.54
C SER A 68 5.04 24.58 -3.28
N HIS A 69 4.09 24.66 -4.21
CA HIS A 69 2.88 25.47 -4.05
C HIS A 69 1.87 24.77 -3.13
N LEU A 70 1.67 23.47 -3.31
CA LEU A 70 0.79 22.64 -2.49
C LEU A 70 1.17 22.72 -0.99
N ILE A 71 2.45 22.53 -0.66
CA ILE A 71 2.89 22.56 0.73
C ILE A 71 2.78 23.95 1.34
N ARG A 72 3.06 25.00 0.56
CA ARG A 72 2.91 26.38 1.01
C ARG A 72 1.47 26.68 1.39
N LEU A 73 0.52 26.25 0.57
CA LEU A 73 -0.89 26.47 0.82
C LEU A 73 -1.37 25.72 2.07
N TYR A 74 -0.96 24.47 2.25
CA TYR A 74 -1.24 23.76 3.50
C TYR A 74 -0.65 24.49 4.71
N GLU A 75 0.60 24.94 4.63
CA GLU A 75 1.26 25.69 5.70
C GLU A 75 0.47 26.97 6.05
N ASP A 76 0.04 27.75 5.05
CA ASP A 76 -0.76 28.96 5.26
C ASP A 76 -2.12 28.64 5.92
N LEU A 77 -2.83 27.61 5.44
CA LEU A 77 -4.13 27.21 5.99
C LEU A 77 -4.02 26.66 7.43
N PHE A 78 -3.06 25.79 7.71
CA PHE A 78 -2.87 25.25 9.06
C PHE A 78 -2.34 26.29 10.05
N ASN A 79 -1.53 27.25 9.60
CA ASN A 79 -1.08 28.35 10.45
C ASN A 79 -2.23 29.22 10.95
N ALA A 80 -3.34 29.35 10.21
CA ALA A 80 -4.54 30.05 10.67
C ALA A 80 -5.14 29.39 11.94
N TYR A 81 -4.90 28.09 12.14
CA TYR A 81 -5.28 27.32 13.33
C TYR A 81 -4.15 27.18 14.35
N ASN A 82 -3.02 27.86 14.15
CA ASN A 82 -1.79 27.70 14.93
C ASN A 82 -1.28 26.23 14.97
N LEU A 83 -1.54 25.47 13.91
CA LEU A 83 -1.07 24.11 13.74
C LEU A 83 0.17 24.11 12.83
N LYS A 84 1.17 23.31 13.21
CA LYS A 84 2.41 23.16 12.45
C LYS A 84 2.34 21.94 11.56
N VAL A 85 2.91 22.05 10.37
CA VAL A 85 2.96 20.97 9.39
C VAL A 85 4.41 20.66 9.03
N ALA A 86 4.67 19.44 8.58
CA ALA A 86 5.97 19.04 8.04
C ALA A 86 5.80 18.27 6.74
N GLN A 87 6.55 18.67 5.72
CA GLN A 87 6.53 17.98 4.43
C GLN A 87 7.34 16.69 4.49
N ILE A 88 6.80 15.63 3.89
CA ILE A 88 7.53 14.39 3.64
C ILE A 88 7.22 13.94 2.20
N LEU A 89 8.26 13.56 1.47
CA LEU A 89 8.16 12.99 0.14
C LEU A 89 8.72 11.57 0.17
N LEU A 90 7.94 10.60 -0.30
CA LEU A 90 8.30 9.17 -0.28
C LEU A 90 8.08 8.54 -1.65
N SER A 91 8.79 7.46 -1.91
CA SER A 91 8.47 6.51 -2.97
C SER A 91 8.07 5.18 -2.35
N ARG A 92 7.32 4.34 -3.08
CA ARG A 92 7.07 2.95 -2.65
C ARG A 92 8.35 2.19 -2.29
N SER A 93 9.44 2.44 -3.01
CA SER A 93 10.74 1.80 -2.78
C SER A 93 11.37 2.13 -1.42
N ASP A 94 10.93 3.21 -0.76
CA ASP A 94 11.41 3.60 0.57
C ASP A 94 10.91 2.65 1.66
N PHE A 95 9.76 2.01 1.46
CA PHE A 95 9.22 0.99 2.37
C PHE A 95 9.86 -0.39 2.17
N SER A 96 10.47 -0.64 1.01
CA SER A 96 11.12 -1.92 0.71
C SER A 96 12.44 -2.11 1.48
N ALA A 97 13.17 -1.02 1.75
CA ALA A 97 14.44 -1.10 2.46
C ALA A 97 14.23 -0.95 3.98
N LYS A 98 14.64 -1.95 4.74
CA LYS A 98 14.48 -1.99 6.21
C LYS A 98 14.95 -0.71 6.91
N ASP A 99 16.14 -0.23 6.56
CA ASP A 99 16.73 0.92 7.24
C ASP A 99 15.97 2.21 6.92
N ARG A 100 15.51 2.37 5.67
CA ARG A 100 14.65 3.51 5.26
C ARG A 100 13.31 3.47 5.98
N PHE A 101 12.68 2.30 6.05
CA PHE A 101 11.43 2.09 6.79
C PHE A 101 11.58 2.48 8.27
N VAL A 102 12.63 2.00 8.94
CA VAL A 102 12.88 2.30 10.36
C VAL A 102 13.14 3.80 10.57
N ASN A 103 13.96 4.41 9.72
CA ASN A 103 14.27 5.84 9.81
C ASN A 103 13.02 6.70 9.59
N PHE A 104 12.21 6.38 8.57
CA PHE A 104 10.93 7.04 8.32
C PHE A 104 10.01 6.95 9.54
N ARG A 105 9.81 5.73 10.08
CA ARG A 105 8.99 5.52 11.28
C ARG A 105 9.48 6.33 12.47
N ASN A 106 10.78 6.38 12.72
CA ASN A 106 11.34 7.14 13.83
C ASN A 106 11.12 8.65 13.66
N ALA A 107 11.38 9.18 12.47
CA ALA A 107 11.11 10.59 12.15
C ALA A 107 9.62 10.95 12.31
N MET A 108 8.72 10.07 11.86
CA MET A 108 7.29 10.24 12.02
C MET A 108 6.88 10.31 13.49
N ASN A 109 7.39 9.39 14.33
CA ASN A 109 7.08 9.42 15.76
C ASN A 109 7.54 10.72 16.41
N GLU A 110 8.73 11.23 16.06
CA GLU A 110 9.21 12.51 16.59
C GLU A 110 8.34 13.69 16.13
N LEU A 111 7.94 13.75 14.86
CA LEU A 111 7.02 14.79 14.36
C LEU A 111 5.69 14.78 15.11
N LEU A 112 5.10 13.60 15.29
CA LEU A 112 3.83 13.42 15.99
C LEU A 112 3.96 13.77 17.48
N ASN A 113 5.09 13.43 18.12
CA ASN A 113 5.39 13.80 19.51
C ASN A 113 5.54 15.32 19.68
N MET A 114 6.09 16.01 18.68
CA MET A 114 6.15 17.47 18.63
C MET A 114 4.79 18.13 18.32
N GLY A 115 3.74 17.33 18.07
CA GLY A 115 2.41 17.82 17.72
C GLY A 115 2.30 18.39 16.30
N VAL A 116 3.30 18.13 15.46
CA VAL A 116 3.34 18.54 14.05
C VAL A 116 2.51 17.57 13.22
N ILE A 117 1.77 18.09 12.24
CA ILE A 117 0.96 17.30 11.29
C ILE A 117 1.82 16.98 10.06
N PRO A 118 2.21 15.72 9.84
CA PRO A 118 2.96 15.35 8.64
C PRO A 118 2.05 15.41 7.41
N ILE A 119 2.53 16.05 6.35
CA ILE A 119 1.88 16.11 5.04
C ILE A 119 2.76 15.35 4.05
N ILE A 120 2.28 14.18 3.66
CA ILE A 120 3.00 13.20 2.86
C ILE A 120 2.45 13.21 1.44
N ASN A 121 3.33 13.17 0.46
CA ASN A 121 2.99 12.89 -0.94
C ASN A 121 4.06 12.00 -1.57
N GLU A 122 3.75 11.39 -2.72
CA GLU A 122 4.73 10.71 -3.55
C GLU A 122 5.85 11.69 -3.96
N ASN A 123 7.09 11.22 -4.02
CA ASN A 123 8.19 11.99 -4.59
C ASN A 123 8.17 11.88 -6.12
N ASP A 124 7.15 12.51 -6.72
CA ASP A 124 6.86 12.46 -8.16
C ASP A 124 8.07 12.81 -9.03
N CYS A 125 9.03 13.62 -8.55
CA CYS A 125 10.18 14.06 -9.33
C CYS A 125 11.20 12.93 -9.62
N ILE A 126 11.23 11.90 -8.78
CA ILE A 126 12.20 10.79 -8.89
C ILE A 126 11.53 9.42 -9.00
N CYS A 127 10.21 9.35 -8.82
CA CYS A 127 9.48 8.10 -9.01
C CYS A 127 9.42 7.74 -10.50
N VAL A 128 9.87 6.52 -10.81
CA VAL A 128 9.87 5.93 -12.16
C VAL A 128 8.74 4.93 -12.34
N ASP A 129 8.24 4.34 -11.26
CA ASP A 129 7.03 3.53 -11.27
C ASP A 129 5.88 4.45 -11.68
N GLU A 130 5.07 3.98 -12.63
CA GLU A 130 4.17 4.83 -13.39
C GLU A 130 3.35 5.70 -12.44
N LEU A 131 3.45 7.03 -12.62
CA LEU A 131 2.62 8.06 -11.98
C LEU A 131 1.13 7.85 -12.32
N ARG A 132 0.54 6.71 -11.97
CA ARG A 132 -0.85 6.36 -12.24
C ARG A 132 -1.74 6.99 -11.17
N PHE A 133 -3.00 7.22 -11.52
CA PHE A 133 -4.00 7.62 -10.55
C PHE A 133 -4.21 6.47 -9.54
N GLY A 134 -4.27 6.78 -8.24
CA GLY A 134 -4.45 5.79 -7.17
C GLY A 134 -3.18 5.38 -6.42
N ASP A 135 -2.01 5.98 -6.74
CA ASP A 135 -0.76 5.68 -6.03
C ASP A 135 -0.82 6.07 -4.54
N ASN A 136 -1.44 7.21 -4.26
CA ASN A 136 -1.57 7.73 -2.90
C ASN A 136 -2.51 6.89 -2.03
N ASP A 137 -3.41 6.09 -2.60
CA ASP A 137 -4.23 5.14 -1.83
C ASP A 137 -3.31 4.07 -1.22
N THR A 138 -2.48 3.42 -2.04
CA THR A 138 -1.47 2.46 -1.59
C THR A 138 -0.44 3.10 -0.66
N LEU A 139 0.08 4.28 -1.01
CA LEU A 139 1.01 5.04 -0.15
C LEU A 139 0.40 5.30 1.24
N SER A 140 -0.88 5.68 1.29
CA SER A 140 -1.56 5.95 2.57
C SER A 140 -1.67 4.71 3.45
N ALA A 141 -1.91 3.54 2.87
CA ALA A 141 -1.88 2.29 3.59
C ALA A 141 -0.46 1.97 4.11
N LEU A 142 0.58 2.12 3.28
CA LEU A 142 1.96 1.89 3.70
C LEU A 142 2.39 2.84 4.84
N VAL A 143 1.99 4.11 4.77
CA VAL A 143 2.21 5.10 5.83
C VAL A 143 1.48 4.67 7.11
N ALA A 144 0.20 4.30 7.02
CA ALA A 144 -0.59 3.86 8.16
C ALA A 144 0.04 2.63 8.85
N VAL A 145 0.47 1.64 8.06
CA VAL A 145 1.19 0.45 8.52
C VAL A 145 2.50 0.83 9.22
N SER A 146 3.28 1.72 8.61
CA SER A 146 4.58 2.16 9.13
C SER A 146 4.49 2.91 10.45
N CYS A 147 3.47 3.77 10.57
CA CYS A 147 3.26 4.64 11.73
C CYS A 147 2.42 3.98 12.83
N ASN A 148 1.93 2.76 12.62
CA ASN A 148 0.97 2.12 13.52
C ASN A 148 -0.27 3.01 13.77
N ALA A 149 -0.90 3.45 12.68
CA ALA A 149 -2.16 4.16 12.77
C ALA A 149 -3.29 3.22 13.26
N ASP A 150 -4.22 3.74 14.05
CA ASP A 150 -5.42 3.00 14.46
C ASP A 150 -6.48 2.98 13.36
N LYS A 151 -6.52 4.04 12.54
CA LYS A 151 -7.51 4.24 11.48
C LYS A 151 -6.88 4.83 10.22
N LEU A 152 -7.39 4.42 9.06
CA LEU A 152 -7.10 5.01 7.75
C LEU A 152 -8.39 5.49 7.11
N PHE A 153 -8.50 6.78 6.79
CA PHE A 153 -9.63 7.35 6.06
C PHE A 153 -9.26 7.58 4.59
N LEU A 154 -9.92 6.89 3.68
CA LEU A 154 -9.84 7.09 2.23
C LEU A 154 -10.96 8.05 1.81
N LEU A 155 -10.59 9.33 1.63
CA LEU A 155 -11.51 10.38 1.20
C LEU A 155 -11.61 10.41 -0.34
N THR A 156 -12.79 10.05 -0.88
CA THR A 156 -13.01 9.89 -2.33
C THR A 156 -14.18 10.73 -2.83
N ASP A 157 -14.43 10.70 -4.14
CA ASP A 157 -15.58 11.32 -4.83
C ASP A 157 -16.86 10.47 -4.82
N VAL A 158 -16.84 9.31 -4.19
CA VAL A 158 -18.00 8.43 -3.97
C VAL A 158 -18.32 8.33 -2.48
N ASP A 159 -19.60 8.11 -2.14
CA ASP A 159 -20.01 8.06 -0.73
C ASP A 159 -19.59 6.76 -0.02
N CYS A 160 -19.61 5.63 -0.71
CA CYS A 160 -19.30 4.31 -0.17
C CYS A 160 -18.96 3.34 -1.31
N LEU A 161 -18.55 2.12 -0.96
CA LEU A 161 -18.51 0.99 -1.87
C LEU A 161 -19.93 0.50 -2.16
N TYR A 162 -20.20 0.12 -3.41
CA TYR A 162 -21.46 -0.46 -3.83
C TYR A 162 -21.24 -1.89 -4.33
N ASP A 163 -22.28 -2.71 -4.27
CA ASP A 163 -22.27 -4.08 -4.82
C ASP A 163 -22.08 -4.11 -6.36
N LYS A 164 -22.40 -3.02 -7.05
CA LYS A 164 -22.20 -2.79 -8.48
C LYS A 164 -22.12 -1.30 -8.79
N ASN A 165 -21.72 -0.93 -10.01
CA ASN A 165 -21.52 0.46 -10.39
C ASN A 165 -22.84 1.25 -10.25
N PRO A 166 -22.96 2.23 -9.32
CA PRO A 166 -24.19 2.97 -9.11
C PRO A 166 -24.55 3.91 -10.28
N HIS A 167 -23.60 4.22 -11.17
CA HIS A 167 -23.85 5.01 -12.37
C HIS A 167 -24.52 4.21 -13.49
N GLU A 168 -24.28 2.91 -13.55
CA GLU A 168 -24.87 2.00 -14.53
C GLU A 168 -26.11 1.29 -13.99
N PHE A 169 -26.11 0.97 -12.70
CA PHE A 169 -27.15 0.20 -12.04
C PHE A 169 -27.83 1.05 -10.95
N PRO A 170 -29.03 1.60 -11.23
CA PRO A 170 -29.78 2.39 -10.25
C PRO A 170 -30.18 1.62 -8.99
N ASP A 171 -30.18 0.28 -9.04
CA ASP A 171 -30.47 -0.60 -7.91
C ASP A 171 -29.21 -1.04 -7.14
N ALA A 172 -28.06 -0.40 -7.40
CA ALA A 172 -26.83 -0.61 -6.63
C ALA A 172 -27.06 -0.32 -5.14
N LYS A 173 -26.63 -1.27 -4.31
CA LYS A 173 -26.79 -1.21 -2.86
C LYS A 173 -25.48 -0.82 -2.19
N PRO A 174 -25.52 0.13 -1.24
CA PRO A 174 -24.34 0.52 -0.51
C PRO A 174 -23.88 -0.60 0.43
N ILE A 175 -22.58 -0.85 0.44
CA ILE A 175 -21.91 -1.77 1.35
C ILE A 175 -21.40 -0.96 2.54
N ARG A 176 -21.92 -1.25 3.74
CA ARG A 176 -21.59 -0.50 4.97
C ARG A 176 -20.39 -1.06 5.71
N GLU A 177 -20.31 -2.38 5.80
CA GLU A 177 -19.22 -3.07 6.51
C GLU A 177 -18.71 -4.23 5.67
N LEU A 178 -17.39 -4.43 5.69
CA LEU A 178 -16.72 -5.60 5.13
C LEU A 178 -15.68 -6.11 6.11
N SER A 179 -15.76 -7.40 6.42
CA SER A 179 -14.70 -8.10 7.15
C SER A 179 -13.48 -8.35 6.26
N SER A 180 -12.32 -8.63 6.88
CA SER A 180 -11.09 -9.07 6.20
C SER A 180 -11.32 -10.24 5.24
N ILE A 181 -12.21 -11.18 5.59
CA ILE A 181 -12.52 -12.37 4.78
C ILE A 181 -13.38 -12.01 3.57
N GLU A 182 -14.39 -11.15 3.74
CA GLU A 182 -15.22 -10.70 2.63
C GLU A 182 -14.42 -9.82 1.68
N LEU A 183 -13.59 -8.92 2.24
CA LEU A 183 -12.69 -8.07 1.49
C LEU A 183 -11.67 -8.89 0.67
N ALA A 184 -11.23 -10.05 1.16
CA ALA A 184 -10.37 -10.96 0.41
C ALA A 184 -11.07 -11.61 -0.78
N LYS A 185 -12.36 -11.92 -0.64
CA LYS A 185 -13.19 -12.61 -1.64
C LYS A 185 -13.75 -11.68 -2.71
N LEU A 186 -13.75 -10.37 -2.46
CA LEU A 186 -14.11 -9.39 -3.47
C LEU A 186 -13.16 -9.53 -4.66
N ASP A 187 -13.69 -10.02 -5.78
CA ASP A 187 -12.92 -10.08 -7.01
C ASP A 187 -12.65 -8.65 -7.45
N VAL A 188 -11.40 -8.24 -7.30
CA VAL A 188 -10.94 -6.98 -7.87
C VAL A 188 -10.47 -7.42 -9.24
N ASP A 189 -11.33 -7.28 -10.23
CA ASP A 189 -10.93 -7.54 -11.61
C ASP A 189 -9.93 -6.42 -11.99
N VAL A 190 -8.66 -6.63 -11.63
CA VAL A 190 -7.53 -5.72 -11.92
C VAL A 190 -7.11 -5.87 -13.38
N ALA A 191 -7.63 -6.88 -14.09
CA ALA A 191 -7.24 -7.21 -15.44
C ALA A 191 -8.45 -7.56 -16.34
N GLY A 192 -9.27 -6.56 -16.68
CA GLY A 192 -10.13 -6.66 -17.87
C GLY A 192 -11.48 -5.96 -17.75
N ASP A 193 -11.70 -4.98 -18.65
CA ASP A 193 -12.97 -4.66 -19.34
C ASP A 193 -14.33 -4.76 -18.62
N SER A 194 -14.39 -4.69 -17.29
CA SER A 194 -15.60 -4.23 -16.62
C SER A 194 -15.63 -2.70 -16.68
N GLU A 195 -16.79 -2.12 -16.99
CA GLU A 195 -17.04 -0.69 -17.19
C GLU A 195 -16.78 0.19 -15.94
N TRP A 196 -16.00 -0.30 -14.97
CA TRP A 196 -15.45 0.47 -13.86
C TRP A 196 -14.23 1.26 -14.34
N GLY A 197 -14.49 2.47 -14.85
CA GLY A 197 -13.47 3.37 -15.37
C GLY A 197 -12.21 3.48 -14.51
N THR A 198 -11.06 3.19 -15.13
CA THR A 198 -9.69 3.57 -14.72
C THR A 198 -9.41 3.57 -13.20
N GLY A 199 -9.24 2.39 -12.60
CA GLY A 199 -8.33 2.15 -11.46
C GLY A 199 -8.64 2.78 -10.08
N GLY A 200 -9.71 3.56 -9.96
CA GLY A 200 -9.99 4.34 -8.75
C GLY A 200 -10.42 3.51 -7.54
N MET A 201 -11.31 2.52 -7.72
CA MET A 201 -11.76 1.68 -6.60
C MET A 201 -10.81 0.51 -6.33
N ALA A 202 -10.21 -0.09 -7.37
CA ALA A 202 -9.27 -1.19 -7.22
C ALA A 202 -8.12 -0.84 -6.27
N THR A 203 -7.51 0.34 -6.46
CA THR A 203 -6.44 0.86 -5.59
C THR A 203 -6.89 1.11 -4.15
N LYS A 204 -8.14 1.55 -3.93
CA LYS A 204 -8.72 1.72 -2.58
C LYS A 204 -8.96 0.38 -1.89
N LEU A 205 -9.41 -0.63 -2.62
CA LEU A 205 -9.58 -1.98 -2.06
C LEU A 205 -8.22 -2.60 -1.70
N VAL A 206 -7.18 -2.37 -2.52
CA VAL A 206 -5.80 -2.77 -2.19
C VAL A 206 -5.29 -2.06 -0.93
N ALA A 207 -5.53 -0.75 -0.82
CA ALA A 207 -5.17 0.02 0.37
C ALA A 207 -5.92 -0.47 1.63
N ALA A 208 -7.23 -0.72 1.51
CA ALA A 208 -8.05 -1.26 2.58
C ALA A 208 -7.57 -2.65 3.02
N ARG A 209 -7.24 -3.54 2.08
CA ARG A 209 -6.67 -4.87 2.38
C ARG A 209 -5.37 -4.76 3.15
N THR A 210 -4.48 -3.88 2.72
CA THR A 210 -3.18 -3.63 3.35
C THR A 210 -3.35 -3.11 4.78
N ALA A 211 -4.24 -2.13 4.98
CA ALA A 211 -4.54 -1.56 6.28
C ALA A 211 -5.17 -2.60 7.23
N VAL A 212 -6.22 -3.29 6.79
CA VAL A 212 -6.92 -4.31 7.58
C VAL A 212 -5.99 -5.47 7.93
N ALA A 213 -5.16 -5.94 6.99
CA ALA A 213 -4.14 -6.95 7.27
C ALA A 213 -3.16 -6.52 8.37
N ALA A 214 -2.92 -5.22 8.51
CA ALA A 214 -2.08 -4.65 9.54
C ALA A 214 -2.81 -4.37 10.87
N GLY A 215 -4.09 -4.71 10.98
CA GLY A 215 -4.90 -4.43 12.15
C GLY A 215 -5.48 -3.02 12.20
N ILE A 216 -5.45 -2.30 11.08
CA ILE A 216 -5.88 -0.90 10.97
C ILE A 216 -7.30 -0.88 10.41
N GLU A 217 -8.20 -0.18 11.08
CA GLU A 217 -9.55 0.03 10.58
C GLU A 217 -9.50 1.00 9.40
N CYS A 218 -10.02 0.60 8.25
CA CYS A 218 -10.03 1.45 7.06
C CYS A 218 -11.46 1.93 6.80
N ILE A 219 -11.64 3.21 6.51
CA ILE A 219 -12.95 3.83 6.26
C ILE A 219 -12.89 4.53 4.91
N LEU A 220 -13.82 4.19 4.02
CA LEU A 220 -14.02 4.87 2.74
C LEU A 220 -15.25 5.76 2.83
N THR A 221 -15.07 7.05 2.54
CA THR A 221 -16.16 8.03 2.58
C THR A 221 -15.92 9.21 1.63
N HIS A 222 -16.96 10.02 1.41
CA HIS A 222 -16.91 11.15 0.49
C HIS A 222 -16.07 12.31 1.06
N GLY A 223 -15.02 12.72 0.34
CA GLY A 223 -14.10 13.77 0.77
C GLY A 223 -14.70 15.17 0.88
N ALA A 224 -15.80 15.44 0.16
CA ALA A 224 -16.54 16.71 0.32
C ALA A 224 -17.50 16.73 1.52
N LYS A 225 -17.60 15.64 2.30
CA LYS A 225 -18.42 15.55 3.52
C LYS A 225 -17.54 15.22 4.73
N PRO A 226 -16.58 16.10 5.08
CA PRO A 226 -15.57 15.83 6.12
C PRO A 226 -16.17 15.67 7.53
N ASP A 227 -17.34 16.24 7.78
CA ASP A 227 -18.15 16.09 8.99
C ASP A 227 -18.46 14.64 9.36
N LYS A 228 -18.59 13.76 8.36
CA LYS A 228 -18.75 12.31 8.56
C LYS A 228 -17.57 11.68 9.31
N VAL A 229 -16.36 12.18 9.09
CA VAL A 229 -15.16 11.66 9.77
C VAL A 229 -15.22 11.99 11.26
N LEU A 230 -15.58 13.23 11.62
CA LEU A 230 -15.74 13.61 13.03
C LEU A 230 -16.84 12.80 13.70
N HIS A 231 -18.00 12.69 13.05
CA HIS A 231 -19.11 11.90 13.57
C HIS A 231 -18.68 10.46 13.86
N TYR A 232 -18.01 9.81 12.92
CA TYR A 232 -17.50 8.44 13.08
C TYR A 232 -16.50 8.33 14.23
N LEU A 233 -15.58 9.29 14.38
CA LEU A 233 -14.61 9.30 15.48
C LEU A 233 -15.27 9.47 16.86
N GLU A 234 -16.37 10.21 16.95
CA GLU A 234 -17.09 10.48 18.20
C GLU A 234 -18.04 9.34 18.59
N THR A 235 -18.75 8.75 17.62
CA THR A 235 -19.82 7.78 17.90
C THR A 235 -19.40 6.33 17.63
N GLY A 236 -18.41 6.11 16.76
CA GLY A 236 -18.12 4.80 16.19
C GLY A 236 -19.24 4.25 15.28
N SER A 237 -20.23 5.08 14.94
CA SER A 237 -21.43 4.68 14.21
C SER A 237 -21.27 4.81 12.70
N GLU A 238 -21.87 3.87 11.97
CA GLU A 238 -21.91 3.79 10.51
C GLU A 238 -23.22 4.34 9.93
N ASP A 239 -23.96 5.14 10.71
CA ASP A 239 -25.26 5.70 10.33
C ASP A 239 -25.15 6.56 9.07
N GLU A 240 -24.03 7.29 8.92
CA GLU A 240 -23.69 8.06 7.73
C GLU A 240 -23.22 7.17 6.57
N LEU A 241 -23.56 7.53 5.33
CA LEU A 241 -23.18 6.75 4.14
C LEU A 241 -21.64 6.69 4.00
N MET A 242 -21.07 5.53 4.32
CA MET A 242 -19.64 5.17 4.26
C MET A 242 -19.48 3.65 4.20
N THR A 243 -18.24 3.18 3.92
CA THR A 243 -17.87 1.76 4.04
C THR A 243 -16.74 1.61 5.05
N VAL A 244 -16.92 0.75 6.04
CA VAL A 244 -15.90 0.41 7.04
C VAL A 244 -15.36 -0.99 6.75
N PHE A 245 -14.04 -1.09 6.67
CA PHE A 245 -13.32 -2.34 6.52
C PHE A 245 -12.66 -2.69 7.86
N ARG A 246 -13.01 -3.85 8.41
CA ARG A 246 -12.53 -4.29 9.74
C ARG A 246 -11.87 -5.66 9.67
N VAL A 247 -10.98 -5.91 10.62
CA VAL A 247 -10.46 -7.26 10.86
C VAL A 247 -11.57 -8.11 11.45
N SER A 248 -11.81 -9.29 10.88
CA SER A 248 -12.73 -10.27 11.48
C SER A 248 -12.33 -10.58 12.93
N PRO A 249 -13.26 -10.73 13.88
CA PRO A 249 -12.95 -11.17 15.24
C PRO A 249 -12.08 -12.43 15.32
N ASP A 250 -12.26 -13.36 14.37
CA ASP A 250 -11.48 -14.59 14.27
C ASP A 250 -10.02 -14.33 13.84
N ASP A 251 -9.81 -13.30 13.00
CA ASP A 251 -8.48 -12.82 12.58
C ASP A 251 -7.85 -11.86 13.62
N MET A 252 -8.64 -11.35 14.57
CA MET A 252 -8.21 -10.36 15.56
C MET A 252 -7.15 -10.90 16.54
N GLN A 253 -7.14 -12.22 16.79
CA GLN A 253 -6.06 -12.89 17.54
C GLN A 253 -4.71 -12.88 16.79
N PHE A 254 -4.72 -12.66 15.47
CA PHE A 254 -3.55 -12.69 14.60
C PHE A 254 -3.02 -11.30 14.26
N ALA A 255 -3.90 -10.30 14.06
CA ALA A 255 -3.53 -9.01 13.48
C ALA A 255 -3.10 -7.91 14.47
N VAL A 256 -3.74 -7.76 15.65
CA VAL A 256 -3.70 -6.43 16.33
C VAL A 256 -2.84 -6.38 17.60
N SER A 257 -2.96 -7.35 18.52
CA SER A 257 -2.42 -7.13 19.89
C SER A 257 -0.93 -7.41 20.09
N LYS A 258 -0.21 -7.99 19.11
CA LYS A 258 1.23 -8.34 19.21
C LYS A 258 2.06 -8.06 17.95
N MET A 259 1.59 -7.22 17.04
CA MET A 259 2.27 -7.02 15.76
C MET A 259 3.45 -6.04 15.89
N THR A 260 4.67 -6.59 15.87
CA THR A 260 5.92 -5.81 15.89
C THR A 260 6.07 -4.96 14.64
N TRP A 261 6.86 -3.87 14.72
CA TRP A 261 7.18 -3.04 13.55
C TRP A 261 7.80 -3.87 12.40
N ARG A 262 8.55 -4.95 12.74
CA ARG A 262 9.17 -5.84 11.77
C ARG A 262 8.14 -6.62 10.97
N ARG A 263 7.05 -7.05 11.62
CA ARG A 263 5.96 -7.71 10.92
C ARG A 263 5.19 -6.74 10.02
N ARG A 264 4.94 -5.52 10.49
CA ARG A 264 4.33 -4.46 9.68
C ARG A 264 5.16 -4.14 8.44
N TRP A 265 6.48 -4.06 8.61
CA TRP A 265 7.40 -3.87 7.50
C TRP A 265 7.26 -4.99 6.46
N MET A 266 7.19 -6.26 6.87
CA MET A 266 6.99 -7.36 5.93
C MET A 266 5.66 -7.29 5.16
N LEU A 267 4.58 -6.74 5.75
CA LEU A 267 3.31 -6.50 5.04
C LEU A 267 3.47 -5.45 3.93
N ALA A 268 4.43 -4.54 4.07
CA ALA A 268 4.75 -3.50 3.09
C ALA A 268 5.71 -3.97 1.98
N LEU A 269 6.21 -5.21 2.04
CA LEU A 269 7.17 -5.74 1.06
C LEU A 269 6.46 -6.41 -0.12
N LYS A 270 6.93 -6.08 -1.33
CA LYS A 270 6.64 -6.85 -2.54
C LYS A 270 7.34 -8.19 -2.47
N THR A 271 6.66 -9.25 -2.88
CA THR A 271 7.30 -10.58 -2.97
C THR A 271 8.18 -10.68 -4.23
N ARG A 272 9.34 -11.34 -4.10
CA ARG A 272 10.29 -11.56 -5.22
C ARG A 272 10.27 -12.98 -5.78
N GLY A 273 9.46 -13.85 -5.19
CA GLY A 273 9.33 -15.24 -5.60
C GLY A 273 8.41 -15.99 -4.64
N SER A 274 8.29 -17.29 -4.88
CA SER A 274 7.47 -18.17 -4.06
C SER A 274 8.14 -19.50 -3.74
N ILE A 275 7.80 -20.04 -2.59
CA ILE A 275 8.25 -21.34 -2.10
C ILE A 275 7.01 -22.19 -1.87
N THR A 276 6.91 -23.31 -2.61
CA THR A 276 5.82 -24.27 -2.43
C THR A 276 6.18 -25.27 -1.35
N LEU A 277 5.23 -25.54 -0.46
CA LEU A 277 5.39 -26.35 0.73
C LEU A 277 4.59 -27.65 0.64
N ASP A 278 5.09 -28.71 1.28
CA ASP A 278 4.28 -29.89 1.57
C ASP A 278 3.28 -29.64 2.72
N ALA A 279 2.38 -30.59 2.95
CA ALA A 279 1.35 -30.47 3.99
C ALA A 279 1.93 -30.34 5.41
N GLY A 280 3.07 -30.97 5.69
CA GLY A 280 3.71 -30.94 7.00
C GLY A 280 4.37 -29.58 7.29
N ALA A 281 5.04 -29.00 6.29
CA ALA A 281 5.56 -27.65 6.36
C ALA A 281 4.43 -26.63 6.43
N ALA A 282 3.38 -26.76 5.61
CA ALA A 282 2.23 -25.86 5.65
C ALA A 282 1.56 -25.84 7.04
N ASP A 283 1.35 -26.99 7.67
CA ASP A 283 0.85 -27.09 9.05
C ASP A 283 1.83 -26.49 10.08
N ALA A 284 3.15 -26.71 9.90
CA ALA A 284 4.17 -26.12 10.76
C ALA A 284 4.18 -24.58 10.69
N ILE A 285 3.99 -24.01 9.49
CA ILE A 285 3.88 -22.55 9.29
C ILE A 285 2.64 -22.00 9.99
N ARG A 286 1.47 -22.65 9.82
CA ARG A 286 0.24 -22.28 10.55
C ARG A 286 0.42 -22.33 12.07
N LYS A 287 1.24 -23.28 12.56
CA LYS A 287 1.65 -23.42 13.98
C LYS A 287 2.82 -22.50 14.40
N LYS A 288 3.19 -21.51 13.58
CA LYS A 288 4.22 -20.48 13.87
C LYS A 288 5.62 -21.06 14.12
N LYS A 289 5.97 -22.13 13.40
CA LYS A 289 7.33 -22.69 13.39
C LYS A 289 8.15 -22.11 12.25
N SER A 290 9.48 -22.24 12.35
CA SER A 290 10.39 -21.84 11.28
C SER A 290 10.27 -22.78 10.08
N LEU A 291 10.57 -22.26 8.90
CA LEU A 291 10.62 -23.01 7.65
C LEU A 291 11.99 -23.68 7.50
N PHE A 292 12.00 -24.98 7.28
CA PHE A 292 13.20 -25.76 6.93
C PHE A 292 13.08 -26.30 5.51
N ALA A 293 14.22 -26.55 4.85
CA ALA A 293 14.19 -27.00 3.46
C ALA A 293 13.56 -28.39 3.26
N ALA A 294 13.47 -29.20 4.33
CA ALA A 294 12.93 -30.55 4.30
C ALA A 294 11.47 -30.62 3.78
N GLY A 295 10.66 -29.59 4.03
CA GLY A 295 9.26 -29.55 3.58
C GLY A 295 9.01 -28.59 2.42
N ILE A 296 10.06 -28.17 1.70
CA ILE A 296 9.94 -27.39 0.47
C ILE A 296 9.84 -28.37 -0.70
N THR A 297 8.88 -28.14 -1.59
CA THR A 297 8.62 -28.98 -2.78
C THR A 297 8.96 -28.29 -4.08
N ASN A 298 8.88 -26.95 -4.13
CA ASN A 298 9.27 -26.17 -5.29
C ASN A 298 9.70 -24.75 -4.89
N VAL A 299 10.52 -24.11 -5.74
CA VAL A 299 10.98 -22.73 -5.58
C VAL A 299 10.89 -22.01 -6.92
N SER A 300 10.12 -20.93 -6.95
CA SER A 300 9.86 -20.10 -8.13
C SER A 300 10.34 -18.65 -7.92
N GLY A 301 10.76 -17.99 -8.98
CA GLY A 301 11.31 -16.63 -8.94
C GLY A 301 12.81 -16.58 -8.60
N SER A 302 13.30 -15.35 -8.37
CA SER A 302 14.70 -15.06 -8.06
C SER A 302 14.75 -14.13 -6.85
N PHE A 303 15.30 -14.62 -5.75
CA PHE A 303 15.32 -13.92 -4.47
C PHE A 303 16.64 -14.13 -3.74
N HIS A 304 17.03 -13.11 -2.99
CA HIS A 304 18.24 -13.08 -2.20
C HIS A 304 17.93 -13.21 -0.70
N ARG A 305 18.96 -13.23 0.14
CA ARG A 305 18.77 -13.17 1.58
C ARG A 305 18.07 -11.86 1.96
N ASP A 306 17.20 -11.94 2.97
CA ASP A 306 16.33 -10.87 3.44
C ASP A 306 15.25 -10.41 2.45
N ASP A 307 15.11 -11.06 1.29
CA ASP A 307 13.97 -10.79 0.40
C ASP A 307 12.69 -11.46 0.93
N CYS A 308 11.54 -10.83 0.63
CA CYS A 308 10.23 -11.37 0.94
C CYS A 308 9.78 -12.36 -0.14
N VAL A 309 9.31 -13.53 0.27
CA VAL A 309 8.72 -14.55 -0.63
C VAL A 309 7.36 -15.01 -0.14
N SER A 310 6.50 -15.40 -1.08
CA SER A 310 5.23 -16.08 -0.80
C SER A 310 5.47 -17.55 -0.44
N LEU A 311 4.79 -18.05 0.58
CA LEU A 311 4.75 -19.45 0.96
C LEU A 311 3.42 -20.04 0.48
N ILE A 312 3.49 -20.98 -0.45
CA ILE A 312 2.33 -21.57 -1.13
C ILE A 312 2.12 -22.99 -0.62
N GLU A 313 0.91 -23.35 -0.26
CA GLU A 313 0.56 -24.74 0.06
C GLU A 313 0.41 -25.55 -1.23
N GLY A 314 1.26 -26.56 -1.42
CA GLY A 314 1.30 -27.31 -2.69
C GLY A 314 0.03 -28.08 -3.03
N ALA A 315 -0.79 -28.43 -2.04
CA ALA A 315 -2.05 -29.16 -2.26
C ALA A 315 -3.17 -28.28 -2.82
N THR A 316 -3.23 -27.02 -2.39
CA THR A 316 -4.30 -26.08 -2.73
C THR A 316 -3.85 -25.03 -3.75
N GLY A 317 -2.55 -24.74 -3.82
CA GLY A 317 -2.01 -23.63 -4.58
C GLY A 317 -2.19 -22.27 -3.90
N GLU A 318 -2.71 -22.24 -2.68
CA GLU A 318 -3.00 -21.00 -1.95
C GLU A 318 -1.75 -20.44 -1.25
N GLU A 319 -1.58 -19.11 -1.26
CA GLU A 319 -0.59 -18.44 -0.43
C GLU A 319 -1.05 -18.43 1.03
N ILE A 320 -0.29 -19.11 1.90
CA ILE A 320 -0.61 -19.28 3.32
C ILE A 320 0.21 -18.35 4.23
N ALA A 321 1.33 -17.83 3.72
CA ALA A 321 2.19 -16.91 4.45
C ALA A 321 3.15 -16.16 3.53
N ARG A 322 3.75 -15.10 4.05
CA ARG A 322 4.94 -14.43 3.49
C ARG A 322 6.10 -14.54 4.46
N ALA A 323 7.31 -14.63 3.94
CA ALA A 323 8.51 -14.83 4.76
C ALA A 323 9.72 -14.07 4.25
N LEU A 324 10.56 -13.56 5.17
CA LEU A 324 11.92 -13.14 4.82
C LEU A 324 12.84 -14.35 4.87
N VAL A 325 13.51 -14.62 3.75
CA VAL A 325 14.38 -15.79 3.63
C VAL A 325 15.80 -15.52 4.08
N ASN A 326 16.43 -16.51 4.71
CA ASN A 326 17.82 -16.47 5.14
C ASN A 326 18.80 -16.93 4.04
N LEU A 327 18.27 -17.45 2.93
CA LEU A 327 19.01 -18.12 1.86
C LEU A 327 18.55 -17.64 0.49
N ARG A 328 19.44 -17.66 -0.49
CA ARG A 328 19.12 -17.30 -1.88
C ARG A 328 18.37 -18.43 -2.58
N ASP A 329 17.61 -18.12 -3.61
CA ASP A 329 16.84 -19.10 -4.39
C ASP A 329 17.69 -20.29 -4.87
N VAL A 330 18.90 -20.01 -5.37
CA VAL A 330 19.86 -21.02 -5.84
C VAL A 330 20.37 -21.94 -4.72
N GLU A 331 20.41 -21.45 -3.48
CA GLU A 331 20.79 -22.23 -2.30
C GLU A 331 19.61 -23.12 -1.89
N VAL A 332 18.40 -22.54 -1.78
CA VAL A 332 17.19 -23.27 -1.40
C VAL A 332 16.89 -24.40 -2.39
N LYS A 333 17.02 -24.15 -3.70
CA LYS A 333 16.84 -25.17 -4.75
C LYS A 333 17.77 -26.39 -4.59
N LYS A 334 18.99 -26.19 -4.07
CA LYS A 334 19.96 -27.29 -3.87
C LYS A 334 19.67 -28.13 -2.62
N ILE A 335 19.15 -27.51 -1.57
CA ILE A 335 18.89 -28.16 -0.27
C ILE A 335 17.42 -28.57 -0.07
N MET A 336 16.58 -28.34 -1.07
CA MET A 336 15.16 -28.70 -1.06
C MET A 336 14.97 -30.20 -0.74
N GLY A 337 14.10 -30.51 0.21
CA GLY A 337 13.85 -31.87 0.70
C GLY A 337 14.94 -32.44 1.62
N ARG A 338 15.97 -31.66 1.99
CA ARG A 338 17.11 -32.12 2.81
C ARG A 338 17.01 -31.66 4.26
N ARG A 339 17.63 -32.42 5.17
CA ARG A 339 17.74 -32.05 6.58
C ARG A 339 18.85 -31.01 6.77
N SER A 340 18.70 -30.14 7.76
CA SER A 340 19.66 -29.05 8.03
C SER A 340 21.09 -29.51 8.29
N ALA A 341 21.28 -30.73 8.80
CA ALA A 341 22.61 -31.33 8.98
C ALA A 341 23.35 -31.58 7.65
N GLU A 342 22.63 -31.74 6.53
CA GLU A 342 23.20 -32.02 5.21
C GLU A 342 23.61 -30.74 4.46
N TYR A 343 23.23 -29.54 4.95
CA TYR A 343 23.40 -28.29 4.20
C TYR A 343 24.86 -27.95 3.95
N HIS A 344 25.73 -28.19 4.94
CA HIS A 344 27.16 -27.93 4.84
C HIS A 344 27.79 -28.74 3.69
N ASP A 345 27.46 -30.02 3.59
CA ASP A 345 28.06 -30.92 2.60
C ASP A 345 27.56 -30.61 1.18
N ILE A 346 26.31 -30.14 1.05
CA ILE A 346 25.70 -29.79 -0.25
C ILE A 346 26.17 -28.41 -0.74
N LEU A 347 26.25 -27.43 0.16
CA LEU A 347 26.54 -26.03 -0.20
C LEU A 347 28.04 -25.70 -0.11
N GLY A 348 28.82 -26.46 0.66
CA GLY A 348 30.26 -26.26 0.85
C GLY A 348 30.62 -25.19 1.90
N TYR A 349 29.65 -24.70 2.68
CA TYR A 349 29.86 -23.73 3.76
C TYR A 349 28.70 -23.75 4.76
N VAL A 350 28.93 -23.19 5.95
CA VAL A 350 27.91 -23.13 7.01
C VAL A 350 26.87 -22.07 6.67
N VAL A 351 25.60 -22.46 6.77
CA VAL A 351 24.44 -21.61 6.56
C VAL A 351 23.44 -21.71 7.72
N SER A 352 22.48 -20.79 7.76
CA SER A 352 21.33 -20.90 8.65
C SER A 352 20.63 -22.25 8.46
N PRO A 353 20.27 -22.96 9.54
CA PRO A 353 19.53 -24.23 9.44
C PRO A 353 18.08 -24.02 8.97
N GLU A 354 17.55 -22.81 9.16
CA GLU A 354 16.19 -22.43 8.76
C GLU A 354 16.26 -21.59 7.48
N VAL A 355 15.41 -21.93 6.50
CA VAL A 355 15.19 -21.15 5.28
C VAL A 355 14.50 -19.84 5.64
N ALA A 356 13.55 -19.86 6.58
CA ALA A 356 12.97 -18.66 7.17
C ALA A 356 12.71 -18.87 8.67
N PHE A 357 13.15 -17.92 9.49
CA PHE A 357 12.93 -17.97 10.94
C PHE A 357 11.49 -17.60 11.27
N ARG A 358 10.86 -18.26 12.26
CA ARG A 358 9.44 -18.06 12.63
C ARG A 358 9.00 -16.60 12.84
N ASP A 359 9.88 -15.73 13.35
CA ASP A 359 9.54 -14.32 13.60
C ASP A 359 9.59 -13.47 12.32
N ASN A 360 10.20 -14.01 11.26
CA ASN A 360 10.23 -13.49 9.90
C ASN A 360 9.19 -14.19 9.00
N ILE A 361 8.11 -14.72 9.58
CA ILE A 361 6.99 -15.32 8.84
C ILE A 361 5.68 -14.67 9.29
N ILE A 362 4.86 -14.28 8.33
CA ILE A 362 3.53 -13.71 8.55
C ILE A 362 2.53 -14.55 7.79
N LEU A 363 1.51 -15.05 8.49
CA LEU A 363 0.41 -15.75 7.84
C LEU A 363 -0.38 -14.76 6.99
N THR A 364 -0.66 -15.13 5.75
CA THR A 364 -1.59 -14.39 4.91
C THR A 364 -2.99 -14.82 5.33
N THR A 365 -3.75 -13.89 5.92
CA THR A 365 -5.21 -13.95 5.81
C THR A 365 -5.55 -13.61 4.36
N GLY A 366 -6.71 -14.04 3.83
CA GLY A 366 -7.03 -13.92 2.41
C GLY A 366 -6.81 -12.51 1.80
N ALA A 367 -6.83 -11.45 2.61
CA ALA A 367 -6.58 -10.08 2.20
C ALA A 367 -5.12 -9.80 1.74
N LEU A 368 -4.13 -10.55 2.24
CA LEU A 368 -2.71 -10.35 1.95
C LEU A 368 -2.25 -11.01 0.64
N ALA A 369 -2.89 -12.10 0.23
CA ALA A 369 -2.51 -12.86 -0.97
C ALA A 369 -2.70 -12.04 -2.27
N VAL A 370 -3.57 -11.03 -2.25
CA VAL A 370 -3.95 -10.26 -3.45
C VAL A 370 -3.06 -9.03 -3.69
N LEU A 371 -2.07 -8.76 -2.84
CA LEU A 371 -1.24 -7.55 -2.97
C LEU A 371 -0.19 -7.61 -4.10
N ASP A 372 0.14 -8.81 -4.61
CA ASP A 372 1.18 -8.99 -5.64
C ASP A 372 0.65 -9.47 -7.00
N SER A 373 -0.66 -9.64 -7.17
CA SER A 373 -1.27 -10.07 -8.44
C SER A 373 -1.39 -8.91 -9.45
N GLU A 374 -0.32 -8.16 -9.69
CA GLU A 374 -0.25 -7.29 -10.87
C GLU A 374 0.30 -8.10 -12.07
N PRO A 375 -0.28 -7.94 -13.28
CA PRO A 375 0.23 -8.61 -14.47
C PRO A 375 1.65 -8.16 -14.80
N ASP A 376 2.50 -9.12 -15.16
CA ASP A 376 3.85 -8.87 -15.71
C ASP A 376 3.71 -8.23 -17.10
N TYR A 377 3.84 -6.91 -17.20
CA TYR A 377 3.77 -6.16 -18.46
C TYR A 377 5.13 -6.08 -19.18
N SER A 378 5.99 -7.09 -19.03
CA SER A 378 7.33 -7.09 -19.63
C SER A 378 7.35 -7.31 -21.15
N ASP A 379 6.24 -7.64 -21.79
CA ASP A 379 6.17 -7.80 -23.24
C ASP A 379 5.30 -6.72 -23.86
N HIS A 380 5.91 -5.59 -24.27
CA HIS A 380 5.56 -4.79 -25.47
C HIS A 380 6.47 -3.55 -25.54
N ALA A 381 7.77 -3.76 -25.71
CA ALA A 381 8.69 -2.72 -26.15
C ALA A 381 9.59 -3.26 -27.29
N SER A 382 8.96 -3.71 -28.37
CA SER A 382 9.65 -3.84 -29.66
C SER A 382 9.85 -2.42 -30.22
N THR A 383 10.94 -1.78 -29.84
CA THR A 383 11.45 -0.59 -30.55
C THR A 383 11.81 -1.01 -31.98
N PRO A 384 11.27 -0.36 -33.03
CA PRO A 384 11.82 -0.51 -34.36
C PRO A 384 13.18 0.20 -34.40
N GLU A 385 14.22 -0.51 -34.82
CA GLU A 385 15.51 0.10 -35.15
C GLU A 385 15.32 1.19 -36.22
N PRO A 386 15.99 2.35 -36.12
CA PRO A 386 16.01 3.30 -37.21
C PRO A 386 16.88 2.73 -38.33
N SER A 387 16.24 2.32 -39.42
CA SER A 387 16.91 2.05 -40.68
C SER A 387 17.66 3.30 -41.12
N GLY A 388 18.98 3.20 -41.19
CA GLY A 388 19.83 4.23 -41.76
C GLY A 388 19.51 4.41 -43.24
N GLU A 389 19.25 5.65 -43.63
CA GLU A 389 19.45 6.12 -44.99
C GLU A 389 20.52 7.22 -44.95
N GLU A 390 21.76 6.80 -45.23
CA GLU A 390 22.76 7.65 -45.86
C GLU A 390 22.30 7.96 -47.28
N SER A 391 22.17 9.24 -47.64
CA SER A 391 22.71 9.74 -48.90
C SER A 391 22.58 11.26 -49.04
N ARG A 392 23.77 11.89 -49.05
CA ARG A 392 24.19 13.09 -49.81
C ARG A 392 23.51 14.43 -49.63
#